data_AF-A0A929ZNI0-F1
#
_entry.id   AF-A0A929ZNI0-F1
#
_cell.length_a   1.000
_cell.length_b   1.000
_cell.length_c   1.000
_cell.angle_alpha   90.00
_cell.angle_beta   90.00
_cell.angle_gamma   90.00
#
_symmetry.space_group_name_H-M   'P 1'
#
loop_
_entity.id
_entity.type
_entity.pdbx_description
1 polymer ?
#
loop_
_entity_poly.entity_id
_entity_poly.type
_entity_poly.pdbx_seq_one_letter_code
_entity_poly.pdbx_strand_id
1 'polypeptide(L)'
;MKFSCVNNKGFISAYFLVIFLYVITMITVLSANLNYQAKTLENLQTIYAYEQEELTAISRLKKELCMDIDLKEKYQVKDRFIQIQLASEILIVEYDSEKKVILDYEVIR
;
A
#
# COMPACT_ATOMS: atom_id res chain seq x y z
N MET A 1 -76.08 -35.85 7.62
CA MET A 1 -75.45 -34.56 7.27
C MET A 1 -73.95 -34.72 7.49
N LYS A 2 -73.13 -34.86 6.44
CA LYS A 2 -71.67 -34.99 6.57
C LYS A 2 -71.08 -33.58 6.52
N PHE A 3 -70.54 -33.12 7.65
CA PHE A 3 -69.80 -31.85 7.70
C PHE A 3 -68.51 -32.01 6.90
N SER A 4 -68.50 -31.43 5.70
CA SER A 4 -67.27 -31.19 4.95
C SER A 4 -66.53 -30.05 5.64
N CYS A 5 -65.65 -30.37 6.57
CA CYS A 5 -64.69 -29.43 7.12
C CYS A 5 -63.60 -29.17 6.07
N VAL A 6 -63.94 -28.37 5.06
CA VAL A 6 -62.94 -27.79 4.16
C VAL A 6 -62.16 -26.78 4.98
N ASN A 7 -60.90 -27.12 5.29
CA ASN A 7 -59.96 -26.24 5.96
C ASN A 7 -59.69 -25.02 5.06
N ASN A 8 -60.33 -23.89 5.34
CA ASN A 8 -60.14 -22.61 4.64
C ASN A 8 -58.80 -21.91 4.94
N LYS A 9 -57.82 -22.61 5.52
CA LYS A 9 -56.44 -22.11 5.61
C LYS A 9 -55.73 -22.48 4.31
N GLY A 10 -55.51 -21.48 3.46
CA GLY A 10 -54.96 -21.62 2.10
C GLY A 10 -53.85 -22.67 2.04
N PHE A 11 -54.08 -23.71 1.24
CA PHE A 11 -53.14 -24.80 1.06
C PHE A 11 -51.98 -24.30 0.18
N ILE A 12 -50.83 -24.03 0.80
CA ILE A 12 -49.60 -23.76 0.05
C ILE A 12 -49.09 -25.10 -0.47
N SER A 13 -48.95 -25.21 -1.79
CA SER A 13 -48.38 -26.39 -2.43
C SER A 13 -46.96 -26.64 -1.92
N ALA A 14 -46.62 -27.89 -1.60
CA ALA A 14 -45.24 -28.25 -1.23
C ALA A 14 -44.22 -27.84 -2.31
N TYR A 15 -44.62 -27.86 -3.59
CA TYR A 15 -43.81 -27.36 -4.69
C TYR A 15 -43.51 -25.87 -4.58
N PHE A 16 -44.51 -25.07 -4.19
CA PHE A 16 -44.32 -23.63 -3.96
C PHE A 16 -43.34 -23.39 -2.82
N LEU A 17 -43.45 -24.16 -1.73
CA LEU A 17 -42.54 -24.04 -0.58
C LEU A 17 -41.08 -24.35 -0.98
N VAL A 18 -40.85 -25.41 -1.77
CA VAL A 18 -39.51 -25.78 -2.23
C VAL A 18 -38.91 -24.71 -3.14
N ILE A 19 -39.68 -24.17 -4.08
CA ILE A 19 -39.24 -23.07 -4.95
C ILE A 19 -38.93 -21.82 -4.11
N PHE A 20 -39.78 -21.50 -3.15
CA PHE A 20 -39.59 -20.36 -2.26
C PHE A 20 -38.31 -20.50 -1.42
N LEU A 21 -38.10 -21.66 -0.80
CA LEU A 21 -36.88 -21.97 -0.03
C LEU A 21 -35.63 -21.91 -0.91
N TYR A 22 -35.71 -22.41 -2.15
CA TYR A 22 -34.60 -22.35 -3.09
C TYR A 22 -34.22 -20.89 -3.40
N VAL A 23 -35.20 -20.05 -3.71
CA VAL A 23 -34.97 -18.62 -4.02
C VAL A 23 -34.37 -17.89 -2.81
N ILE A 24 -34.89 -18.10 -1.60
CA ILE A 24 -34.35 -17.50 -0.37
C ILE A 24 -32.91 -17.94 -0.12
N THR A 25 -32.61 -19.22 -0.34
CA THR A 25 -31.25 -19.76 -0.18
C THR A 25 -30.28 -19.13 -1.20
N MET A 26 -30.69 -19.02 -2.46
CA MET A 26 -29.93 -18.35 -3.52
C MET A 26 -29.61 -16.89 -3.17
N ILE A 27 -30.62 -16.13 -2.76
CA ILE A 27 -30.46 -14.72 -2.36
C ILE A 27 -29.49 -14.62 -1.18
N THR A 28 -29.63 -15.50 -0.18
CA THR A 28 -28.79 -15.48 1.03
C THR A 28 -27.32 -15.74 0.70
N VAL A 29 -27.03 -16.74 -0.15
CA VAL A 29 -25.66 -17.03 -0.59
C VAL A 29 -25.08 -15.85 -1.38
N LEU A 30 -25.87 -15.27 -2.28
CA LEU A 30 -25.42 -14.13 -3.09
C LEU A 30 -25.11 -12.91 -2.21
N SER A 31 -25.99 -12.58 -1.26
CA SER A 31 -25.79 -11.47 -0.33
C SER A 31 -24.58 -11.68 0.58
N ALA A 32 -24.36 -12.90 1.07
CA ALA A 32 -23.20 -13.23 1.89
C ALA A 32 -21.89 -13.04 1.11
N ASN A 33 -21.85 -13.50 -0.15
CA ASN A 33 -20.67 -13.36 -1.00
C ASN A 33 -20.36 -11.88 -1.32
N LEU A 34 -21.40 -11.10 -1.65
CA LEU A 34 -21.25 -9.66 -1.91
C LEU A 34 -20.72 -8.91 -0.69
N ASN A 35 -21.20 -9.24 0.51
CA ASN A 35 -20.71 -8.65 1.75
C ASN A 35 -19.24 -9.00 2.03
N TYR A 36 -18.84 -10.24 1.74
CA TYR A 36 -17.44 -10.65 1.87
C TYR A 36 -16.52 -9.90 0.89
N GLN A 37 -16.97 -9.73 -0.36
CA GLN A 37 -16.23 -8.96 -1.37
C GLN A 37 -16.11 -7.48 -0.99
N ALA A 38 -17.19 -6.86 -0.47
CA ALA A 38 -17.17 -5.48 0.00
C ALA A 38 -16.14 -5.26 1.11
N LYS A 39 -16.11 -6.13 2.13
CA LYS A 39 -15.11 -6.07 3.21
C LYS A 39 -13.67 -6.26 2.71
N THR A 40 -13.49 -7.14 1.73
CA THR A 40 -12.17 -7.37 1.12
C THR A 40 -11.70 -6.10 0.39
N LEU A 41 -12.60 -5.44 -0.32
CA LEU A 41 -12.30 -4.18 -1.01
C LEU A 41 -11.96 -3.05 -0.03
N GLU A 42 -12.72 -2.91 1.06
CA GLU A 42 -12.43 -1.92 2.12
C GLU A 42 -11.03 -2.14 2.70
N ASN A 43 -10.68 -3.38 3.05
CA ASN A 43 -9.35 -3.71 3.57
C ASN A 43 -8.23 -3.39 2.58
N LEU A 44 -8.42 -3.71 1.29
CA LEU A 44 -7.45 -3.37 0.25
C LEU A 44 -7.29 -1.84 0.10
N GLN A 45 -8.39 -1.10 0.13
CA GLN A 45 -8.36 0.36 0.05
C GLN A 45 -7.60 0.96 1.24
N THR A 46 -7.78 0.41 2.45
CA THR A 46 -7.00 0.82 3.62
C THR A 46 -5.51 0.52 3.46
N ILE A 47 -5.13 -0.67 2.96
CA ILE A 47 -3.73 -1.02 2.71
C ILE A 47 -3.10 -0.07 1.69
N TYR A 48 -3.76 0.20 0.57
CA TYR A 48 -3.24 1.13 -0.45
C TYR A 48 -3.07 2.55 0.09
N ALA A 49 -3.97 3.01 0.96
CA ALA A 49 -3.84 4.33 1.59
C ALA A 49 -2.58 4.42 2.46
N TYR A 50 -2.30 3.37 3.25
CA TYR A 50 -1.06 3.30 4.04
C TYR A 50 0.19 3.25 3.18
N GLU A 51 0.22 2.41 2.14
CA GLU A 51 1.36 2.34 1.21
C GLU A 51 1.63 3.69 0.55
N GLN A 52 0.58 4.41 0.16
CA GLN A 52 0.73 5.73 -0.46
C GLN A 52 1.23 6.79 0.53
N GLU A 53 0.84 6.70 1.80
CA GLU A 53 1.37 7.56 2.87
C GLU A 53 2.86 7.27 3.12
N GLU A 54 3.26 6.00 3.22
CA GLU A 54 4.67 5.61 3.37
C GLU A 54 5.52 6.08 2.18
N LEU A 55 5.04 5.89 0.96
CA LEU A 55 5.74 6.31 -0.25
C LEU A 55 5.89 7.84 -0.33
N THR A 56 4.87 8.57 0.17
CA THR A 56 4.92 10.03 0.30
C THR A 56 5.93 10.45 1.36
N ALA A 57 5.99 9.77 2.51
CA ALA A 57 6.95 10.04 3.57
C ALA A 57 8.39 9.79 3.09
N ILE A 58 8.65 8.68 2.40
CA ILE A 58 9.95 8.38 1.79
C ILE A 58 10.34 9.45 0.77
N SER A 59 9.39 9.89 -0.07
CA SER A 59 9.63 10.96 -1.04
C SER A 59 10.00 12.29 -0.39
N ARG A 60 9.35 12.64 0.74
CA ARG A 60 9.70 13.83 1.53
C ARG A 60 11.09 13.72 2.15
N LEU A 61 11.40 12.59 2.79
CA LEU A 61 12.74 12.35 3.35
C LEU A 61 13.83 12.43 2.28
N LYS A 62 13.58 11.86 1.10
CA LYS A 62 14.50 11.97 -0.04
C LYS A 62 14.67 13.43 -0.49
N LYS A 63 13.58 14.20 -0.52
CA LYS A 63 13.64 15.62 -0.88
C LYS A 63 14.42 16.42 0.15
N GLU A 64 14.20 16.21 1.45
CA GLU A 64 14.95 16.87 2.52
C GLU A 64 16.44 16.52 2.44
N LEU A 65 16.78 15.23 2.33
CA LEU A 65 18.15 14.76 2.16
C LEU A 65 18.84 15.30 0.90
N CYS A 66 18.10 15.51 -0.20
CA CYS A 66 18.67 16.08 -1.43
C CYS A 66 18.66 17.61 -1.45
N MET A 67 17.79 18.28 -0.68
CA MET A 67 17.73 19.76 -0.62
C MET A 67 18.79 20.35 0.32
N ASP A 68 19.24 19.61 1.33
CA ASP A 68 20.37 20.02 2.19
C ASP A 68 21.75 19.86 1.53
N ILE A 69 21.81 19.29 0.32
CA ILE A 69 23.05 19.20 -0.45
C ILE A 69 22.98 20.21 -1.59
N ASP A 70 23.20 21.49 -1.27
CA ASP A 70 23.66 22.45 -2.26
C ASP A 70 25.10 22.05 -2.68
N LEU A 71 25.16 21.06 -3.58
CA LEU A 71 26.37 20.39 -4.08
C LEU A 71 27.39 21.35 -4.69
N LYS A 72 27.04 22.62 -4.93
CA LYS A 72 27.92 23.62 -5.52
C LYS A 72 28.79 24.37 -4.52
N GLU A 73 28.37 24.51 -3.27
CA GLU A 73 29.15 25.30 -2.28
C GLU A 73 30.14 24.47 -1.47
N LYS A 74 29.95 23.15 -1.36
CA LYS A 74 30.78 22.27 -0.50
C LYS A 74 31.80 21.38 -1.22
N TYR A 75 31.83 21.37 -2.54
CA TYR A 75 32.67 20.45 -3.31
C TYR A 75 33.52 21.24 -4.30
N GLN A 76 34.80 21.41 -3.99
CA GLN A 76 35.80 21.76 -5.01
C GLN A 76 36.36 20.45 -5.58
N VAL A 77 35.89 20.07 -6.76
CA VAL A 77 36.47 18.95 -7.52
C VAL A 77 37.77 19.46 -8.15
N LYS A 78 38.91 19.06 -7.61
CA LYS A 78 40.23 19.27 -8.23
C LYS A 78 40.73 17.94 -8.76
N ASP A 79 40.54 17.71 -10.07
CA ASP A 79 41.04 16.64 -10.94
C ASP A 79 40.89 15.16 -10.47
N ARG A 80 41.24 14.82 -9.22
CA ARG A 80 41.15 13.47 -8.61
C ARG A 80 40.74 13.45 -7.14
N PHE A 81 40.62 14.62 -6.50
CA PHE A 81 40.29 14.73 -5.08
C PHE A 81 38.97 15.46 -4.90
N ILE A 82 38.08 14.86 -4.11
CA ILE A 82 36.81 15.43 -3.66
C ILE A 82 37.01 15.87 -2.21
N GLN A 83 37.04 17.17 -1.98
CA GLN A 83 37.00 17.72 -0.62
C GLN A 83 35.55 17.89 -0.18
N ILE A 84 35.20 17.32 0.97
CA ILE A 84 33.88 17.43 1.59
C ILE A 84 34.04 18.15 2.92
N GLN A 85 33.49 19.36 3.01
CA GLN A 85 33.52 20.14 4.23
C GLN A 85 32.31 19.79 5.13
N LEU A 86 32.59 19.08 6.23
CA LEU A 86 31.64 18.75 7.28
C LEU A 86 31.70 19.83 8.38
N ALA A 87 30.76 19.80 9.33
CA ALA A 87 30.63 20.86 10.34
C ALA A 87 31.87 21.07 11.24
N SER A 88 32.72 20.05 11.38
CA SER A 88 33.91 20.08 12.25
C SER A 88 35.10 19.30 11.68
N GLU A 89 34.99 18.79 10.45
CA GLU A 89 35.98 17.90 9.83
C GLU A 89 36.04 18.15 8.32
N ILE A 90 37.19 17.91 7.71
CA ILE A 90 37.38 17.94 6.26
C ILE A 90 37.70 16.52 5.81
N LEU A 91 36.85 15.95 4.96
CA LEU A 91 37.09 14.65 4.33
C LEU A 91 37.68 14.88 2.95
N ILE A 92 38.87 14.33 2.69
CA ILE A 92 39.51 14.34 1.38
C ILE A 92 39.38 12.93 0.81
N VAL A 93 38.64 12.78 -0.30
CA VAL A 93 38.41 11.50 -0.96
C VAL A 93 39.16 11.47 -2.28
N GLU A 94 40.04 10.48 -2.47
CA GLU A 94 40.64 10.21 -3.77
C GLU A 94 39.70 9.31 -4.59
N TYR A 95 39.26 9.80 -5.74
CA TYR A 95 38.23 9.17 -6.55
C TYR A 95 38.73 8.89 -7.98
N ASP A 96 38.64 7.62 -8.41
CA ASP A 96 38.85 7.23 -9.80
C ASP A 96 37.54 7.39 -10.58
N SER A 97 37.50 8.39 -11.47
CA SER A 97 36.28 8.70 -12.24
C SER A 97 35.96 7.69 -13.34
N GLU A 98 36.94 6.93 -13.81
CA GLU A 98 36.75 5.92 -14.85
C GLU A 98 36.17 4.63 -14.26
N LYS A 99 36.66 4.23 -13.09
CA LYS A 99 36.21 3.01 -12.42
C LYS A 99 35.03 3.24 -11.46
N LYS A 100 34.76 4.50 -11.10
CA LYS A 100 33.78 4.91 -10.08
C LYS A 100 34.04 4.26 -8.72
N VAL A 101 35.31 4.21 -8.30
CA VAL A 101 35.73 3.59 -7.04
C VAL A 101 36.48 4.62 -6.20
N ILE A 102 36.30 4.56 -4.87
CA ILE A 102 37.07 5.32 -3.90
C ILE A 102 38.41 4.61 -3.68
N LEU A 103 39.51 5.30 -3.93
CA LEU A 103 40.86 4.74 -3.79
C LEU A 103 41.39 4.89 -2.37
N ASP A 104 41.18 6.07 -1.77
CA ASP A 104 41.61 6.36 -0.41
C ASP A 104 40.77 7.51 0.19
N TYR A 105 40.78 7.66 1.51
CA TYR A 105 40.17 8.79 2.21
C TYR A 105 40.98 9.23 3.43
N GLU A 106 41.13 10.53 3.59
CA GLU A 106 41.80 11.14 4.73
C GLU A 106 40.83 12.08 5.46
N VAL A 107 40.84 12.01 6.81
CA VAL A 107 40.01 12.83 7.68
C VAL A 107 40.92 13.81 8.43
N ILE A 108 40.70 15.10 8.22
CA ILE A 108 41.39 16.18 8.93
C ILE A 108 40.40 16.78 9.93
N ARG A 109 40.77 16.74 11.21
CA ARG A 109 40.05 17.37 12.34
C ARG A 109 40.55 18.78 12.61
#